data_AF-A0A7V8Y7F2-F1
#
_entry.id   AF-A0A7V8Y7F2-F1
#
_cell.length_a   1.000
_cell.length_b   1.000
_cell.length_c   1.000
_cell.angle_alpha   90.00
_cell.angle_beta   90.00
_cell.angle_gamma   90.00
#
_symmetry.space_group_name_H-M   'P 1'
#
loop_
_entity.id
_entity.type
_entity.pdbx_description
1 polymer ?
#
loop_
_entity_poly.entity_id
_entity_poly.type
_entity_poly.pdbx_seq_one_letter_code
_entity_poly.pdbx_strand_id
1 'polypeptide(L)' 'MTTVRTECLEWLLISSRRHLERVLKIYIRHYNQQRPHRALQLQPPEQEEFEKTTLPVDARVCRRDRLGGLLHEYYEAAA' A
#
# COMPACT_ATOMS: atom_id res chain seq x y z
N MET A 1 -7.35 -13.30 -7.50
CA MET A 1 -7.55 -11.84 -7.71
C MET A 1 -8.49 -11.37 -6.63
N THR A 2 -7.96 -10.80 -5.54
CA THR A 2 -8.80 -10.03 -4.63
C THR A 2 -9.07 -8.65 -5.25
N THR A 3 -10.23 -8.09 -4.96
CA THR A 3 -10.68 -6.83 -5.55
C THR A 3 -10.76 -5.77 -4.45
N VAL A 4 -10.79 -4.49 -4.85
CA VAL A 4 -10.95 -3.35 -3.92
C VAL A 4 -12.20 -3.53 -3.04
N ARG A 5 -13.22 -4.20 -3.57
CA ARG A 5 -14.45 -4.49 -2.84
C ARG A 5 -14.18 -5.35 -1.60
N THR A 6 -13.56 -6.50 -1.78
CA THR A 6 -13.32 -7.46 -0.69
C THR A 6 -12.21 -7.00 0.26
N GLU A 7 -11.23 -6.25 -0.23
CA GLU A 7 -10.12 -5.75 0.59
C GLU A 7 -10.43 -4.45 1.32
N CYS A 8 -11.38 -3.63 0.85
CA CYS A 8 -11.64 -2.30 1.42
C CYS A 8 -13.12 -2.00 1.64
N LEU A 9 -13.95 -2.17 0.62
CA LEU A 9 -15.33 -1.66 0.65
C LEU A 9 -16.29 -2.54 1.47
N GLU A 10 -15.95 -3.80 1.74
CA GLU A 10 -16.72 -4.65 2.65
C GLU A 10 -16.49 -4.28 4.13
N TRP A 11 -15.36 -3.66 4.45
CA TRP A 11 -14.98 -3.31 5.82
C TRP A 11 -15.15 -1.82 6.15
N LEU A 12 -15.32 -0.97 5.12
CA LEU A 12 -15.45 0.48 5.28
C LEU A 12 -16.84 0.96 4.91
N LEU A 13 -17.48 1.67 5.85
CA LEU A 13 -18.72 2.36 5.55
C LEU A 13 -18.45 3.62 4.70
N ILE A 14 -18.90 3.60 3.46
CA ILE A 14 -18.75 4.73 2.53
C ILE A 14 -19.85 5.77 2.78
N SER A 15 -19.51 6.78 3.58
CA SER A 15 -20.42 7.88 3.94
C SER A 15 -20.71 8.88 2.82
N SER A 16 -19.87 8.98 1.79
CA SER A 16 -20.07 9.89 0.65
C SER A 16 -19.21 9.52 -0.55
N ARG A 17 -19.53 10.09 -1.72
CA ARG A 17 -18.68 9.97 -2.92
C ARG A 17 -17.25 10.47 -2.69
N ARG A 18 -17.09 11.60 -1.99
CA ARG A 18 -15.77 12.16 -1.68
C ARG A 18 -14.96 11.23 -0.78
N HIS A 19 -15.63 10.55 0.15
CA HIS A 19 -15.01 9.54 0.99
C HIS A 19 -14.56 8.34 0.13
N LEU A 20 -15.42 7.83 -0.76
CA LEU A 20 -15.04 6.76 -1.70
C LEU A 20 -13.83 7.12 -2.56
N GLU A 21 -13.82 8.31 -3.15
CA GLU A 21 -12.70 8.78 -3.97
C GLU A 21 -11.39 8.83 -3.18
N ARG A 22 -11.45 9.22 -1.90
CA ARG A 22 -10.27 9.22 -1.03
C ARG A 22 -9.80 7.81 -0.71
N VAL A 23 -10.72 6.88 -0.42
CA VAL A 23 -10.40 5.47 -0.17
C VAL A 23 -9.77 4.84 -1.42
N LEU A 24 -10.36 5.05 -2.59
CA LEU A 24 -9.85 4.52 -3.85
C LEU A 24 -8.46 5.08 -4.20
N LYS A 25 -8.21 6.38 -3.99
CA LYS A 25 -6.87 6.96 -4.20
C LYS A 25 -5.82 6.30 -3.32
N ILE A 26 -6.13 6.06 -2.04
CA ILE A 26 -5.21 5.39 -1.11
C ILE A 26 -4.99 3.94 -1.54
N TYR A 27 -6.07 3.22 -1.88
CA TYR A 27 -5.97 1.83 -2.33
C TYR A 27 -5.16 1.69 -3.61
N ILE A 28 -5.42 2.52 -4.64
CA ILE A 28 -4.68 2.46 -5.92
C ILE A 28 -3.20 2.71 -5.69
N ARG A 29 -2.86 3.72 -4.88
CA ARG A 29 -1.48 4.01 -4.52
C ARG A 29 -0.81 2.80 -3.86
N HIS A 30 -1.45 2.21 -2.85
CA HIS A 30 -0.92 1.01 -2.20
C HIS A 30 -0.77 -0.17 -3.17
N TYR A 31 -1.80 -0.43 -3.98
CA TYR A 31 -1.80 -1.54 -4.91
C TYR A 31 -0.65 -1.43 -5.92
N ASN A 32 -0.43 -0.24 -6.47
CA ASN A 32 0.61 -0.01 -7.47
C ASN A 32 2.03 0.04 -6.87
N GLN A 33 2.17 0.48 -5.62
CA GLN A 33 3.49 0.77 -5.04
C GLN A 33 4.05 -0.34 -4.16
N GLN A 34 3.20 -1.15 -3.54
CA GLN A 34 3.62 -2.02 -2.45
C GLN A 34 3.24 -3.47 -2.67
N ARG A 35 2.23 -3.76 -3.49
CA ARG A 35 1.77 -5.13 -3.66
C ARG A 35 2.69 -5.87 -4.63
N PRO A 36 3.36 -6.95 -4.20
CA PRO A 36 4.14 -7.77 -5.11
C PRO A 36 3.22 -8.38 -6.17
N HIS A 37 3.40 -7.98 -7.43
CA HIS A 37 2.57 -8.48 -8.52
C HIS A 37 3.20 -9.73 -9.12
N ARG A 38 2.52 -10.87 -9.02
CA ARG A 38 3.04 -12.16 -9.51
C ARG A 38 3.33 -12.14 -11.03
N ALA A 39 2.56 -11.38 -11.80
CA ALA A 39 2.78 -11.18 -13.23
C ALA A 39 4.04 -10.33 -13.54
N LEU A 40 4.54 -9.58 -12.56
CA LEU A 40 5.75 -8.77 -12.63
C LEU A 40 6.86 -9.36 -11.74
N GLN A 41 6.93 -10.69 -11.62
CA GLN A 41 7.94 -11.37 -10.78
C GLN A 41 7.95 -10.91 -9.31
N LEU A 42 6.78 -10.59 -8.75
CA LEU A 42 6.60 -10.04 -7.39
C LEU A 42 7.15 -8.61 -7.22
N GLN A 43 7.43 -7.89 -8.30
CA GLN A 43 7.80 -6.48 -8.24
C GLN A 43 6.54 -5.58 -8.32
N PRO A 44 6.50 -4.48 -7.57
CA PRO A 44 5.47 -3.44 -7.75
C PRO A 44 5.64 -2.74 -9.11
N PRO A 45 4.54 -2.37 -9.80
CA PRO A 45 4.58 -1.71 -11.10
C PRO A 45 5.04 -0.25 -11.04
N GLU A 46 4.64 0.48 -9.99
CA GLU A 46 5.21 1.79 -9.66
C GLU A 46 6.11 1.57 -8.45
N GLN A 47 7.34 1.10 -8.68
CA GLN A 47 8.37 1.28 -7.67
C GLN A 47 8.54 2.80 -7.52
N GLU A 48 7.82 3.44 -6.60
CA GLU A 48 8.30 4.72 -6.07
C GLU A 48 9.77 4.46 -5.74
N GLU A 49 10.65 5.32 -6.25
CA GLU A 49 12.07 5.37 -5.91
C GLU A 49 12.23 5.70 -4.41
N PHE A 50 11.62 4.92 -3.51
CA PHE A 50 12.33 4.48 -2.33
C PHE A 50 13.52 3.75 -2.91
N GLU A 51 14.56 4.55 -3.12
CA GLU A 51 15.85 4.15 -3.61
C GLU A 51 16.09 2.72 -3.11
N LYS A 52 16.58 1.85 -3.99
CA LYS A 52 17.46 0.77 -3.54
C LYS A 52 18.74 1.43 -2.99
N THR A 53 18.60 2.37 -2.06
CA THR A 53 19.64 2.76 -1.15
C THR A 53 19.98 1.47 -0.46
N THR A 54 21.21 1.03 -0.67
CA THR A 54 21.75 -0.11 0.04
C THR A 54 21.73 0.31 1.50
N LEU A 55 20.64 -0.02 2.19
CA LEU A 55 20.44 0.45 3.55
C LEU A 55 21.43 -0.30 4.45
N PRO A 56 21.95 0.36 5.49
CA PRO A 56 22.76 -0.31 6.49
C PRO A 56 21.96 -1.48 7.09
N VAL A 57 22.67 -2.53 7.52
CA VAL A 57 22.10 -3.78 8.08
C VAL A 57 21.09 -3.53 9.22
N ASP A 58 21.11 -2.35 9.83
CA ASP A 58 20.23 -1.91 10.92
C ASP A 58 18.98 -1.13 10.47
N ALA A 59 18.60 -1.19 9.19
CA ALA A 59 17.40 -0.54 8.68
C ALA A 59 16.15 -1.00 9.45
N ARG A 60 15.43 -0.04 10.06
CA ARG A 60 14.23 -0.36 10.84
C ARG A 60 13.04 -0.47 9.90
N VAL A 61 12.43 -1.64 9.83
CA VAL A 61 11.15 -1.83 9.14
C VAL A 61 10.06 -1.13 9.94
N CYS A 62 9.41 -0.14 9.34
CA CYS A 62 8.29 0.58 9.90
C CYS A 62 6.97 0.15 9.24
N ARG A 63 5.93 -0.01 10.05
CA ARG A 63 4.57 -0.25 9.58
C ARG A 63 3.80 1.06 9.55
N ARG A 64 3.16 1.36 8.43
CA ARG A 64 2.18 2.44 8.27
C ARG A 64 0.81 1.84 8.01
N ASP A 65 -0.12 2.17 8.90
CA ASP A 65 -1.50 1.76 8.76
C ASP A 65 -2.30 2.81 7.98
N ARG A 66 -3.02 2.38 6.95
CA ARG A 66 -3.98 3.21 6.20
C ARG A 66 -5.39 2.65 6.37
N LEU A 67 -6.38 3.50 6.06
CA LEU A 67 -7.80 3.14 6.12
C LEU A 67 -8.22 2.54 7.48
N GLY A 68 -7.69 3.07 8.58
CA GLY A 68 -7.98 2.57 9.93
C GLY A 68 -7.30 1.24 10.27
N GLY A 69 -6.21 0.88 9.57
CA GLY A 69 -5.49 -0.38 9.79
C GLY A 69 -5.93 -1.51 8.85
N LEU A 70 -6.83 -1.23 7.91
CA LEU A 70 -7.23 -2.20 6.90
C LEU A 70 -6.13 -2.50 5.88
N LEU A 71 -5.23 -1.54 5.71
CA LEU A 71 -4.17 -1.58 4.74
C LEU A 71 -2.84 -1.35 5.45
N HIS A 72 -1.99 -2.36 5.42
CA HIS A 72 -0.67 -2.31 6.05
C HIS A 72 0.37 -2.04 4.98
N GLU A 73 1.02 -0.89 5.07
CA GLU A 73 2.19 -0.53 4.28
C GLU A 73 3.43 -0.78 5.13
N TYR A 74 4.43 -1.49 4.60
CA TYR A 74 5.72 -1.69 5.26
C TYR A 74 6.77 -0.92 4.47
N TYR A 75 7.50 -0.04 5.14
CA TYR A 75 8.57 0.75 4.54
C TYR A 75 9.82 0.67 5.40
N GLU A 76 10.99 0.67 4.77
CA GLU A 76 12.27 0.63 5.46
C GLU A 76 12.65 2.08 5.80
N ALA A 77 12.78 2.39 7.09
CA ALA A 77 13.23 3.69 7.54
C ALA A 77 14.76 3.69 7.59
N ALA A 78 15.38 4.59 6.81
CA ALA A 78 16.79 4.95 7.02
C ALA A 78 16.90 5.68 8.37
N ALA A 79 17.90 5.28 9.17
CA ALA A 79 18.21 5.90 10.46
C ALA A 79 18.86 7.28 10.29
#